data_AF-X2KZK8-F1
#
_entry.id   AF-X2KZK8-F1
#
_cell.length_a   1.000
_cell.length_b   1.000
_cell.length_c   1.000
_cell.angle_alpha   90.00
_cell.angle_beta   90.00
_cell.angle_gamma   90.00
#
_symmetry.space_group_name_H-M   'P 1'
#
loop_
_entity.id
_entity.type
_entity.pdbx_description
1 polymer ?
#
loop_
_entity_poly.entity_id
_entity_poly.type
_entity_poly.pdbx_seq_one_letter_code
_entity_poly.pdbx_strand_id
1 'polypeptide(L)'
;MAFRLIDIENWERKEFYEHFINQVVCTYSVVVNLDITNLKNHRLYPAMIWLLTKTVNDMPEFRTSLTSEGLGIYDEMHPMYTVFNKENKNFSGIWSYFSEDYDTFLKNYEIDAEKYSTSTRYAPKDGTPPNSFNISMVPWLEFAGFNINVFDDGHFLLPIFTMGKYF
;
A
#
# COMPACT_ATOMS: atom_id res chain seq x y z
N MET A 1 11.97 9.59 9.95
CA MET A 1 12.10 8.70 8.79
C MET A 1 13.56 8.33 8.66
N ALA A 2 13.92 7.10 9.01
CA ALA A 2 15.20 6.55 8.60
C ALA A 2 14.96 5.60 7.42
N PHE A 3 15.74 5.82 6.37
CA PHE A 3 15.85 4.93 5.23
C PHE A 3 17.24 4.32 5.30
N ARG A 4 17.30 3.01 5.50
CA ARG A 4 18.55 2.29 5.67
C ARG A 4 18.97 1.69 4.34
N LEU A 5 20.07 2.18 3.78
CA LEU A 5 20.66 1.61 2.59
C LEU A 5 21.05 0.15 2.81
N ILE A 6 20.77 -0.69 1.81
CA ILE A 6 21.22 -2.07 1.77
C ILE A 6 22.67 -2.08 1.29
N ASP A 7 23.54 -2.77 2.03
CA ASP A 7 24.88 -3.09 1.54
C ASP A 7 24.78 -4.20 0.50
N ILE A 8 24.64 -3.78 -0.77
CA ILE A 8 24.42 -4.68 -1.90
C ILE A 8 25.55 -5.72 -2.02
N GLU A 9 26.80 -5.34 -1.73
CA GLU A 9 27.96 -6.24 -1.87
C GLU A 9 27.92 -7.42 -0.91
N ASN A 10 27.32 -7.24 0.27
CA ASN A 10 27.17 -8.28 1.29
C ASN A 10 25.72 -8.78 1.42
N TRP A 11 24.82 -8.40 0.52
CA TRP A 11 23.42 -8.80 0.60
C TRP A 11 23.23 -10.21 0.04
N GLU A 12 22.69 -11.13 0.86
CA GLU A 12 22.41 -12.51 0.46
C GLU A 12 21.55 -12.62 -0.81
N ARG A 13 20.74 -11.60 -1.09
CA ARG A 13 19.85 -11.56 -2.26
C ARG A 13 20.41 -10.79 -3.46
N LYS A 14 21.69 -10.37 -3.43
CA LYS A 14 22.32 -9.56 -4.49
C LYS A 14 22.07 -10.12 -5.88
N GLU A 15 22.46 -11.37 -6.13
CA GLU A 15 22.33 -12.03 -7.43
C GLU A 15 20.88 -12.02 -7.93
N PHE A 16 19.93 -12.38 -7.05
CA PHE A 16 18.51 -12.43 -7.39
C PHE A 16 17.96 -11.04 -7.70
N TYR A 17 18.30 -10.04 -6.89
CA TYR A 17 17.88 -8.67 -7.12
C TYR A 17 18.44 -8.15 -8.45
N GLU A 18 19.74 -8.32 -8.71
CA GLU A 18 20.39 -7.87 -9.94
C GLU A 18 19.78 -8.55 -11.18
N HIS A 19 19.42 -9.83 -11.08
CA HIS A 19 18.73 -10.54 -12.15
C HIS A 19 17.33 -9.96 -12.43
N PHE A 20 16.49 -9.81 -11.41
CA PHE A 20 15.10 -9.36 -11.59
C PHE A 20 14.96 -7.86 -11.82
N ILE A 21 15.94 -7.03 -11.44
CA ILE A 21 15.91 -5.59 -11.68
C ILE A 21 16.50 -5.21 -13.05
N ASN A 22 17.42 -6.01 -13.62
CA ASN A 22 18.12 -5.65 -14.87
C ASN A 22 17.88 -6.61 -16.05
N GLN A 23 17.69 -7.90 -15.80
CA GLN A 23 17.68 -8.92 -16.87
C GLN A 23 16.27 -9.43 -17.18
N VAL A 24 15.56 -9.88 -16.14
CA VAL A 24 14.19 -10.40 -16.25
C VAL A 24 13.29 -9.55 -15.38
N VAL A 25 13.07 -8.31 -15.83
CA VAL A 25 12.19 -7.35 -15.17
C VAL A 25 10.77 -7.88 -15.18
N CYS A 26 10.28 -8.31 -14.02
CA CYS A 26 8.96 -8.91 -13.89
C CYS A 26 8.30 -8.63 -12.54
N THR A 27 6.97 -8.60 -12.56
CA THR A 27 6.11 -8.57 -11.39
C THR A 27 5.06 -9.67 -11.49
N TYR A 28 4.43 -10.01 -10.37
CA TYR A 28 3.33 -10.97 -10.36
C TYR A 28 2.25 -10.52 -9.38
N SER A 29 1.02 -10.96 -9.62
CA SER A 29 -0.12 -10.74 -8.74
C SER A 29 -0.68 -12.08 -8.27
N VAL A 30 -1.15 -12.12 -7.02
CA VAL A 30 -1.83 -13.28 -6.44
C VAL A 30 -3.15 -12.80 -5.82
N VAL A 31 -4.21 -13.57 -6.01
CA VAL A 31 -5.50 -13.35 -5.34
C VAL A 31 -5.75 -14.49 -4.37
N VAL A 32 -6.14 -14.12 -3.15
CA VAL A 32 -6.49 -15.06 -2.08
C VAL A 32 -7.84 -14.66 -1.48
N ASN A 33 -8.64 -15.65 -1.11
CA ASN A 33 -9.84 -15.43 -0.30
C ASN A 33 -9.43 -15.42 1.18
N LEU A 34 -9.71 -14.33 1.88
CA LEU A 34 -9.43 -14.18 3.31
C LEU A 34 -10.72 -14.32 4.11
N ASP A 35 -10.68 -15.14 5.16
CA ASP A 35 -11.77 -15.21 6.14
C ASP A 35 -11.74 -13.96 7.03
N ILE A 36 -12.71 -13.07 6.81
CA ILE A 36 -12.86 -11.82 7.56
C ILE A 36 -13.96 -11.89 8.62
N THR A 37 -14.41 -13.09 9.02
CA THR A 37 -15.51 -13.27 9.98
C THR A 37 -15.28 -12.51 11.28
N ASN A 38 -14.03 -12.46 11.75
CA ASN A 38 -13.64 -11.75 12.98
C ASN A 38 -13.71 -10.21 12.85
N LEU A 39 -13.87 -9.67 11.64
CA LEU A 39 -13.98 -8.24 11.36
C LEU A 39 -15.44 -7.75 11.23
N LYS A 40 -16.43 -8.63 11.41
CA LYS A 40 -17.86 -8.32 11.19
C LYS A 40 -18.38 -7.10 11.96
N ASN A 41 -17.83 -6.83 13.15
CA ASN A 41 -18.24 -5.71 14.00
C ASN A 41 -17.34 -4.47 13.84
N HIS A 42 -16.41 -4.47 12.88
CA HIS A 42 -15.49 -3.36 12.62
C HIS A 42 -15.87 -2.64 11.32
N ARG A 43 -15.43 -1.38 11.20
CA ARG A 43 -15.44 -0.69 9.90
C ARG A 43 -14.41 -1.37 9.00
N LEU A 44 -14.89 -2.19 8.06
CA LEU A 44 -14.07 -3.12 7.31
C LEU A 44 -12.85 -2.47 6.63
N TYR A 45 -13.06 -1.37 5.89
CA TYR A 45 -11.98 -0.77 5.12
C TYR A 45 -10.82 -0.21 5.97
N PRO A 46 -11.04 0.64 7.00
CA PRO A 46 -9.95 1.06 7.88
C PRO A 46 -9.35 -0.08 8.70
N ALA A 47 -10.13 -1.09 9.10
CA ALA A 47 -9.58 -2.28 9.77
C ALA A 47 -8.61 -3.05 8.87
N MET A 48 -8.98 -3.28 7.61
CA MET A 48 -8.12 -3.95 6.63
C MET A 48 -6.87 -3.13 6.31
N ILE A 49 -7.00 -1.81 6.12
CA ILE A 49 -5.85 -0.92 5.91
C ILE A 49 -4.88 -1.05 7.09
N TRP A 50 -5.36 -0.99 8.33
CA TRP A 50 -4.52 -1.11 9.52
C TRP A 50 -3.79 -2.46 9.59
N LEU A 51 -4.51 -3.57 9.37
CA LEU A 51 -3.91 -4.92 9.37
C LEU A 51 -2.85 -5.09 8.29
N LEU A 52 -3.12 -4.59 7.07
CA LEU A 52 -2.16 -4.61 5.97
C LEU A 52 -0.92 -3.76 6.29
N THR A 53 -1.10 -2.53 6.78
CA THR A 53 0.01 -1.65 7.14
C THR A 53 0.85 -2.24 8.27
N LYS A 54 0.22 -2.84 9.29
CA LYS A 54 0.95 -3.52 10.36
C LYS A 54 1.81 -4.65 9.79
N THR A 55 1.23 -5.51 8.95
CA THR A 55 1.95 -6.62 8.31
C THR A 55 3.10 -6.14 7.41
N VAL A 56 2.89 -5.07 6.64
CA VAL A 56 3.94 -4.44 5.83
C VAL A 56 5.08 -3.91 6.70
N ASN A 57 4.77 -3.33 7.86
CA ASN A 57 5.78 -2.85 8.79
C ASN A 57 6.60 -3.98 9.43
N ASP A 58 5.99 -5.14 9.65
CA ASP A 58 6.66 -6.32 10.22
C ASP A 58 7.63 -7.00 9.23
N MET A 59 7.52 -6.73 7.92
CA MET A 59 8.28 -7.41 6.87
C MET A 59 9.18 -6.44 6.09
N PRO A 60 10.52 -6.52 6.22
CA PRO A 60 11.42 -5.58 5.55
C PRO A 60 11.32 -5.62 4.02
N GLU A 61 10.99 -6.77 3.42
CA GLU A 61 10.86 -6.93 1.97
C GLU A 61 9.75 -6.05 1.38
N PHE A 62 8.69 -5.78 2.14
CA PHE A 62 7.60 -4.87 1.74
C PHE A 62 7.92 -3.39 1.97
N ARG A 63 9.08 -3.09 2.56
CA ARG A 63 9.58 -1.74 2.84
C ARG A 63 10.83 -1.40 2.03
N THR A 64 11.31 -2.35 1.22
CA THR A 64 12.44 -2.15 0.32
C THR A 64 12.02 -1.26 -0.85
N SER A 65 12.79 -0.19 -1.10
CA SER A 65 12.54 0.75 -2.19
C SER A 65 13.85 1.12 -2.87
N LEU A 66 13.78 1.35 -4.18
CA LEU A 66 14.86 1.98 -4.93
C LEU A 66 14.62 3.50 -4.94
N THR A 67 15.57 4.26 -4.43
CA THR A 67 15.50 5.73 -4.34
C THR A 67 16.70 6.36 -5.04
N SER A 68 16.76 7.70 -5.11
CA SER A 68 17.93 8.42 -5.61
C SER A 68 19.19 8.19 -4.76
N GLU A 69 19.03 7.79 -3.49
CA GLU A 69 20.15 7.45 -2.60
C GLU A 69 20.63 6.00 -2.79
N GLY A 70 19.85 5.18 -3.49
CA GLY A 70 20.11 3.76 -3.72
C GLY A 70 18.99 2.85 -3.22
N LEU A 71 19.27 1.55 -3.22
CA LEU A 71 18.38 0.53 -2.68
C LEU A 71 18.46 0.52 -1.15
N GLY A 72 17.31 0.55 -0.49
CA GLY A 72 17.25 0.56 0.97
C GLY A 72 15.88 0.17 1.50
N ILE A 73 15.75 0.18 2.82
CA ILE A 73 14.57 -0.24 3.57
C ILE A 73 14.11 0.93 4.43
N TYR A 74 12.84 1.31 4.32
CA TYR A 74 12.24 2.28 5.24
C TYR A 74 11.98 1.66 6.61
N ASP A 75 12.25 2.38 7.70
CA ASP A 75 11.97 1.91 9.06
C ASP A 75 10.48 1.67 9.34
N GLU A 76 9.61 2.47 8.71
CA GLU A 76 8.16 2.39 8.83
C GLU A 76 7.49 2.77 7.49
N MET A 77 6.25 2.35 7.31
CA MET A 77 5.42 2.63 6.15
C MET A 77 4.06 3.20 6.55
N HIS A 78 3.50 4.01 5.65
CA HIS A 78 2.17 4.61 5.78
C HIS A 78 1.25 4.14 4.64
N PRO A 79 -0.05 3.93 4.89
CA PRO A 79 -0.97 3.54 3.82
C PRO A 79 -1.35 4.76 2.98
N MET A 80 -1.25 4.61 1.67
CA MET A 80 -1.95 5.45 0.69
C MET A 80 -3.15 4.66 0.16
N TYR A 81 -4.36 5.17 0.37
CA TYR A 81 -5.60 4.47 0.10
C TYR A 81 -6.62 5.30 -0.67
N THR A 82 -7.52 4.61 -1.39
CA THR A 82 -8.55 5.27 -2.20
C THR A 82 -9.77 5.67 -1.37
N VAL A 83 -10.29 6.88 -1.58
CA VAL A 83 -11.61 7.33 -1.11
C VAL A 83 -12.52 7.65 -2.29
N PHE A 84 -13.78 7.22 -2.24
CA PHE A 84 -14.73 7.34 -3.36
C PHE A 84 -15.64 8.55 -3.19
N ASN A 85 -15.65 9.43 -4.20
CA ASN A 85 -16.57 10.56 -4.27
C ASN A 85 -17.91 10.09 -4.87
N LYS A 86 -18.96 10.09 -4.04
CA LYS A 86 -20.28 9.58 -4.43
C LYS A 86 -21.00 10.45 -5.47
N GLU A 87 -20.66 11.74 -5.57
CA GLU A 87 -21.34 12.67 -6.47
C GLU A 87 -20.83 12.52 -7.91
N ASN A 88 -19.51 12.59 -8.10
CA ASN A 88 -18.89 12.54 -9.42
C ASN A 88 -18.45 11.13 -9.85
N LYS A 89 -18.59 10.13 -8.96
CA LYS A 89 -18.23 8.72 -9.19
C LYS A 89 -16.74 8.47 -9.49
N ASN A 90 -15.87 9.41 -9.15
CA ASN A 90 -14.42 9.24 -9.19
C ASN A 90 -13.86 8.89 -7.80
N PHE A 91 -12.56 8.64 -7.72
CA PHE A 91 -11.85 8.40 -6.47
C PHE A 91 -10.64 9.33 -6.32
N SER A 92 -10.21 9.52 -5.08
CA SER A 92 -8.96 10.18 -4.72
C SER A 92 -8.04 9.20 -3.99
N GLY A 93 -6.74 9.29 -4.23
CA GLY A 93 -5.71 8.69 -3.38
C GLY A 93 -5.32 9.64 -2.27
N ILE A 94 -5.51 9.22 -1.02
CA ILE A 94 -5.08 9.95 0.19
C ILE A 94 -4.22 9.03 1.05
N TRP A 95 -3.62 9.55 2.10
CA TRP A 95 -2.77 8.79 3.01
C TRP A 95 -3.03 9.22 4.44
N SER A 96 -2.69 8.38 5.42
CA SER A 96 -2.70 8.72 6.85
C SER A 96 -1.43 8.23 7.52
N TYR A 97 -1.00 8.90 8.59
CA TYR A 97 0.08 8.37 9.42
C TYR A 97 -0.36 7.08 10.10
N PHE A 98 0.51 6.07 10.03
CA PHE A 98 0.29 4.80 10.70
C PHE A 98 0.49 4.94 12.20
N SER A 99 -0.27 4.15 12.96
CA SER A 99 -0.06 3.92 14.38
C SER A 99 -0.33 2.45 14.66
N GLU A 100 0.52 1.82 15.46
CA GLU A 100 0.28 0.46 15.95
C GLU A 100 -0.95 0.39 16.87
N ASP A 101 -1.33 1.49 17.50
CA ASP A 101 -2.59 1.59 18.23
C ASP A 101 -3.74 1.78 17.24
N TYR A 102 -4.67 0.82 17.21
CA TYR A 102 -5.76 0.82 16.23
C TYR A 102 -6.68 2.03 16.36
N ASP A 103 -7.01 2.44 17.59
CA ASP A 103 -7.92 3.57 17.81
C ASP A 103 -7.30 4.89 17.36
N THR A 104 -5.99 5.07 17.61
CA THR A 104 -5.22 6.21 17.10
C THR A 104 -5.18 6.21 15.57
N PHE A 105 -4.92 5.06 14.94
CA PHE A 105 -4.95 4.94 13.49
C PHE A 105 -6.34 5.25 12.91
N LEU A 106 -7.39 4.67 13.48
CA LEU A 106 -8.78 4.84 13.03
C LEU A 106 -9.18 6.32 13.07
N LYS A 107 -8.83 7.03 14.15
CA LYS A 107 -9.07 8.46 14.27
C LYS A 107 -8.36 9.27 13.18
N ASN A 108 -7.10 8.97 12.90
CA ASN A 108 -6.34 9.64 11.83
C ASN A 108 -6.99 9.39 10.46
N TYR A 109 -7.34 8.14 10.18
CA TYR A 109 -8.05 7.73 8.97
C TYR A 109 -9.37 8.48 8.80
N GLU A 110 -10.17 8.59 9.88
CA GLU A 110 -11.49 9.24 9.84
C GLU A 110 -11.39 10.72 9.50
N ILE A 111 -10.46 11.43 10.15
CA ILE A 111 -10.21 12.85 9.89
C ILE A 111 -9.82 13.06 8.42
N ASP A 112 -8.90 12.25 7.90
CA ASP A 112 -8.44 12.37 6.52
C ASP A 112 -9.54 11.98 5.52
N ALA A 113 -10.21 10.85 5.73
CA ALA A 113 -11.24 10.36 4.83
C ALA A 113 -12.45 11.31 4.76
N GLU A 114 -12.88 11.86 5.89
CA GLU A 114 -13.97 12.86 5.92
C GLU A 114 -13.57 14.11 5.13
N LYS A 115 -12.40 14.68 5.44
CA LYS A 115 -11.89 15.91 4.81
C LYS A 115 -11.79 15.81 3.29
N TYR A 116 -11.45 14.64 2.76
CA TYR A 116 -11.20 14.45 1.32
C TYR A 116 -12.30 13.67 0.60
N SER A 117 -13.38 13.26 1.28
CA SER A 117 -14.47 12.44 0.71
C SER A 117 -15.19 13.06 -0.48
N THR A 118 -15.25 14.39 -0.56
CA THR A 118 -15.90 15.15 -1.64
C THR A 118 -14.91 15.73 -2.63
N SER A 119 -13.63 15.35 -2.54
CA SER A 119 -12.62 15.87 -3.46
C SER A 119 -12.90 15.47 -4.91
N THR A 120 -12.58 16.38 -5.83
CA THR A 120 -12.62 16.16 -7.28
C THR A 120 -11.23 15.97 -7.88
N ARG A 121 -10.17 16.00 -7.05
CA ARG A 121 -8.78 15.80 -7.48
C ARG A 121 -8.32 14.37 -7.16
N TYR A 122 -7.40 13.85 -7.97
CA TYR A 122 -6.80 12.55 -7.72
C TYR A 122 -6.01 12.50 -6.41
N ALA A 123 -5.07 13.43 -6.20
CA ALA A 123 -4.23 13.50 -5.00
C ALA A 123 -4.49 14.82 -4.25
N PRO A 124 -5.56 14.93 -3.45
CA PRO A 124 -5.93 16.19 -2.81
C PRO A 124 -5.18 16.49 -1.51
N LYS A 125 -4.54 15.48 -0.91
CA LYS A 125 -3.73 15.62 0.30
C LYS A 125 -2.26 15.70 -0.10
N ASP A 126 -1.69 16.90 0.03
CA ASP A 126 -0.29 17.15 -0.30
C ASP A 126 0.68 16.42 0.66
N GLY A 127 1.94 16.29 0.25
CA GLY A 127 3.01 15.79 1.12
C GLY A 127 2.93 14.30 1.40
N THR A 128 2.45 13.48 0.45
CA THR A 128 2.50 12.02 0.55
C THR A 128 3.90 11.56 0.93
N PRO A 129 4.07 10.87 2.06
CA PRO A 129 5.37 10.37 2.48
C PRO A 129 5.96 9.40 1.45
N PRO A 130 7.28 9.45 1.19
CA PRO A 130 7.92 8.54 0.23
C PRO A 130 7.87 7.07 0.68
N ASN A 131 7.72 6.83 1.98
CA ASN A 131 7.47 5.54 2.60
C ASN A 131 5.96 5.21 2.64
N SER A 132 5.24 5.44 1.54
CA SER A 132 3.82 5.07 1.42
C SER A 132 3.60 3.96 0.40
N PHE A 133 2.68 3.05 0.68
CA PHE A 133 2.31 1.95 -0.23
C PHE A 133 0.81 1.98 -0.56
N ASN A 134 0.44 1.39 -1.70
CA ASN A 134 -0.90 1.56 -2.26
C ASN A 134 -1.88 0.49 -1.77
N ILE A 135 -3.05 0.94 -1.34
CA ILE A 135 -4.19 0.10 -0.97
C ILE A 135 -5.43 0.61 -1.68
N SER A 136 -6.19 -0.27 -2.31
CA SER A 136 -7.47 0.08 -2.93
C SER A 136 -8.56 -0.94 -2.61
N MET A 137 -9.80 -0.56 -2.87
CA MET A 137 -10.94 -1.45 -2.73
C MET A 137 -11.92 -1.25 -3.90
N VAL A 138 -12.39 -2.37 -4.45
CA VAL A 138 -13.45 -2.44 -5.45
C VAL A 138 -14.66 -3.14 -4.81
N PRO A 139 -15.45 -2.43 -3.99
CA PRO A 139 -16.42 -3.07 -3.08
C PRO A 139 -17.67 -3.62 -3.79
N TRP A 140 -17.77 -3.44 -5.11
CA TRP A 140 -18.86 -3.94 -5.96
C TRP A 140 -18.46 -5.16 -6.79
N LEU A 141 -17.20 -5.62 -6.73
CA LEU A 141 -16.70 -6.72 -7.55
C LEU A 141 -16.08 -7.82 -6.69
N GLU A 142 -16.61 -9.03 -6.83
CA GLU A 142 -15.95 -10.27 -6.39
C GLU A 142 -15.00 -10.71 -7.52
N PHE A 143 -13.75 -11.05 -7.18
CA PHE A 143 -12.77 -11.47 -8.18
C PHE A 143 -11.93 -12.65 -7.68
N ALA A 144 -11.72 -13.63 -8.55
CA ALA A 144 -10.77 -14.73 -8.35
C ALA A 144 -9.41 -14.46 -9.04
N GLY A 145 -9.32 -13.37 -9.82
CA GLY A 145 -8.12 -12.92 -10.50
C GLY A 145 -8.13 -11.40 -10.61
N PHE A 146 -7.04 -10.77 -10.23
CA PHE A 146 -6.83 -9.33 -10.26
C PHE A 146 -5.34 -9.08 -10.46
N ASN A 147 -5.00 -8.22 -11.41
CA ASN A 147 -3.62 -7.91 -11.74
C ASN A 147 -3.51 -6.44 -12.13
N ILE A 148 -2.46 -5.78 -11.65
CA ILE A 148 -2.13 -4.41 -12.03
C ILE A 148 -0.88 -4.47 -12.91
N ASN A 149 -1.00 -3.96 -14.13
CA ASN A 149 0.16 -3.73 -14.98
C ASN A 149 0.69 -2.31 -14.69
N VAL A 150 1.80 -2.23 -13.97
CA VAL A 150 2.55 -0.98 -13.77
C VAL A 150 3.55 -0.86 -14.91
N PHE A 151 3.42 0.18 -15.72
CA PHE A 151 4.31 0.45 -16.86
C PHE A 151 5.40 1.45 -16.45
N ASP A 152 6.22 1.06 -15.49
CA ASP A 152 7.45 1.77 -15.15
C ASP A 152 8.67 1.00 -15.69
N ASP A 153 9.87 1.46 -15.35
CA ASP A 153 11.12 0.76 -15.71
C ASP A 153 11.37 -0.49 -14.84
N GLY A 154 10.36 -0.98 -14.10
CA GLY A 154 10.47 -2.10 -13.16
C GLY A 154 11.08 -1.74 -11.81
N HIS A 155 11.08 -0.45 -11.45
CA HIS A 155 11.68 0.08 -10.23
C HIS A 155 10.68 0.33 -9.10
N PHE A 156 9.38 0.15 -9.36
CA PHE A 156 8.33 0.23 -8.36
C PHE A 156 8.32 -1.05 -7.50
N LEU A 157 9.03 -1.01 -6.38
CA LEU A 157 9.25 -2.18 -5.52
C LEU A 157 8.20 -2.34 -4.40
N LEU A 158 7.48 -1.28 -4.06
CA LEU A 158 6.52 -1.29 -2.95
C LEU A 158 5.26 -2.09 -3.30
N PRO A 159 4.63 -2.78 -2.32
CA PRO A 159 3.47 -3.60 -2.61
C PRO A 159 2.24 -2.76 -2.98
N ILE A 160 1.37 -3.34 -3.79
CA ILE A 160 0.03 -2.81 -4.09
C ILE A 160 -1.00 -3.85 -3.66
N PHE A 161 -1.93 -3.43 -2.80
CA PHE A 161 -3.03 -4.27 -2.34
C PHE A 161 -4.35 -3.80 -2.92
N THR A 162 -5.18 -4.75 -3.37
CA THR A 162 -6.55 -4.46 -3.80
C THR A 162 -7.52 -5.44 -3.17
N MET A 163 -8.55 -4.92 -2.53
CA MET A 163 -9.62 -5.70 -1.90
C MET A 163 -10.87 -5.71 -2.78
N GLY A 164 -11.55 -6.84 -2.84
CA GLY A 164 -12.83 -6.99 -3.52
C GLY A 164 -14.03 -6.93 -2.58
N LYS A 165 -15.21 -7.15 -3.15
CA LYS A 165 -16.43 -7.41 -2.41
C LYS A 165 -16.31 -8.77 -1.68
N TYR A 166 -16.70 -8.81 -0.40
CA TYR A 166 -16.81 -10.05 0.36
C TYR A 166 -18.12 -10.79 0.02
N PHE A 167 -18.14 -12.10 0.23
CA PHE A 167 -19.25 -13.00 -0.07
C PHE A 167 -19.58 -13.92 1.11
#